data_AF-A0A5M8PDL3-F1
#
_entry.id   AF-A0A5M8PDL3-F1
#
_cell.length_a   1.000
_cell.length_b   1.000
_cell.length_c   1.000
_cell.angle_alpha   90.00
_cell.angle_beta   90.00
_cell.angle_gamma   90.00
#
_symmetry.space_group_name_H-M   'P 1'
#
loop_
_entity.id
_entity.type
_entity.pdbx_description
1 polymer ?
#
loop_
_entity_poly.entity_id
_entity_poly.type
_entity_poly.pdbx_seq_one_letter_code
_entity_poly.pdbx_strand_id
1 'polypeptide(L)'
;MARKTSWRKDISSINYLETSTWTQQEYNGFSHQNPSFIGAVLNLKPDTACNYINLMVGSKQPQSVFLTAEEADSHCQAGASVWKFVSTDNGLNPDVVLVSIGAEITFKVIEAAAMLRKQTPNLHRISIEAYAEEGSTITSFDMMLRNRVSQYHVMETAIKGRVQQNEKIQLDMHELLSGNQYEVSKMQEYIMTNARILKAPTICLRLMAKVQ
;
A
#
# COMPACT_ATOMS: atom_id res chain seq x y z
N MET A 1 -19.27 -1.89 31.71
CA MET A 1 -19.82 -1.19 32.91
C MET A 1 -20.59 0.06 32.51
N ALA A 2 -19.98 1.06 31.86
CA ALA A 2 -20.65 2.34 31.55
C ALA A 2 -21.97 2.24 30.75
N ARG A 3 -22.10 1.36 29.74
CA ARG A 3 -23.38 1.14 29.03
C ARG A 3 -24.47 0.43 29.87
N LYS A 4 -24.14 -0.08 31.07
CA LYS A 4 -25.11 -0.70 32.00
C LYS A 4 -25.67 0.30 33.03
N THR A 5 -25.22 1.56 33.02
CA THR A 5 -25.67 2.60 33.96
C THR A 5 -26.55 3.63 33.26
N SER A 6 -27.83 3.71 33.67
CA SER A 6 -28.84 4.59 33.06
C SER A 6 -28.61 6.09 33.26
N TRP A 7 -27.79 6.48 34.25
CA TRP A 7 -27.51 7.89 34.56
C TRP A 7 -26.44 8.52 33.65
N ARG A 8 -25.60 7.72 32.99
CA ARG A 8 -24.53 8.21 32.12
C ARG A 8 -25.00 8.20 30.67
N LYS A 9 -25.23 9.39 30.11
CA LYS A 9 -25.50 9.56 28.68
C LYS A 9 -24.29 9.18 27.84
N ASP A 10 -24.53 8.88 26.56
CA ASP A 10 -23.45 8.75 25.58
C ASP A 10 -22.69 10.06 25.40
N ILE A 11 -21.42 9.92 25.01
CA ILE A 11 -20.49 11.00 24.72
C ILE A 11 -19.99 10.87 23.28
N SER A 12 -19.45 11.95 22.72
CA SER A 12 -18.80 11.92 21.41
C SER A 12 -17.65 10.91 21.38
N SER A 13 -17.40 10.34 20.20
CA SER A 13 -16.21 9.52 19.95
C SER A 13 -14.92 10.32 20.12
N ILE A 14 -13.87 9.66 20.59
CA ILE A 14 -12.49 10.13 20.49
C ILE A 14 -12.05 9.89 19.05
N ASN A 15 -11.67 10.96 18.34
CA ASN A 15 -11.12 10.88 16.99
C ASN A 15 -9.60 11.05 17.10
N TYR A 16 -8.84 10.02 16.77
CA TYR A 16 -7.38 10.02 16.81
C TYR A 16 -6.83 9.99 15.38
N LEU A 17 -6.09 11.04 15.00
CA LEU A 17 -5.42 11.11 13.70
C LEU A 17 -3.96 10.69 13.86
N GLU A 18 -3.63 9.49 13.39
CA GLU A 18 -2.26 9.00 13.29
C GLU A 18 -1.66 9.47 11.96
N THR A 19 -0.61 10.28 12.05
CA THR A 19 0.11 10.83 10.89
C THR A 19 1.61 10.92 11.19
N SER A 20 2.43 11.28 10.20
CA SER A 20 3.86 10.93 10.18
C SER A 20 4.04 9.42 10.33
N THR A 21 3.41 8.67 9.42
CA THR A 21 3.46 7.20 9.40
C THR A 21 4.90 6.68 9.30
N TRP A 22 5.12 5.40 9.59
CA TRP A 22 6.45 4.78 9.65
C TRP A 22 7.32 4.98 8.38
N THR A 23 6.68 5.14 7.21
CA THR A 23 7.34 5.45 5.92
C THR A 23 7.77 6.92 5.77
N GLN A 24 7.31 7.84 6.65
CA GLN A 24 7.45 9.30 6.54
C GLN A 24 8.18 9.90 7.76
N GLN A 25 9.29 9.27 8.14
CA GLN A 25 10.13 9.62 9.29
C GLN A 25 11.56 9.98 8.84
N GLU A 26 11.70 10.75 7.76
CA GLU A 26 12.98 11.01 7.09
C GLU A 26 14.03 11.68 8.01
N TYR A 27 13.59 12.46 9.00
CA TYR A 27 14.47 13.18 9.94
C TYR A 27 14.69 12.44 11.28
N ASN A 28 13.86 11.44 11.59
CA ASN A 28 13.76 10.86 12.93
C ASN A 28 14.23 9.39 12.98
N GLY A 29 14.13 8.67 11.86
CA GLY A 29 14.57 7.28 11.76
C GLY A 29 13.76 6.30 12.62
N PHE A 30 14.39 5.18 12.96
CA PHE A 30 13.76 3.97 13.51
C PHE A 30 12.99 4.19 14.83
N SER A 31 13.44 5.10 15.68
CA SER A 31 12.79 5.37 16.99
C SER A 31 11.35 5.89 16.88
N HIS A 32 10.95 6.37 15.70
CA HIS A 32 9.60 6.87 15.41
C HIS A 32 8.81 5.94 14.47
N GLN A 33 9.28 4.71 14.26
CA GLN A 33 8.70 3.75 13.32
C GLN A 33 8.03 2.60 14.08
N ASN A 34 6.77 2.81 14.48
CA ASN A 34 5.98 1.80 15.18
C ASN A 34 4.48 1.89 14.84
N PRO A 35 3.98 1.12 13.85
CA PRO A 35 2.57 1.10 13.48
C PRO A 35 1.69 0.20 14.38
N SER A 36 2.22 -0.34 15.49
CA SER A 36 1.50 -1.29 16.36
C SER A 36 0.27 -0.69 17.08
N PHE A 37 0.10 0.63 17.07
CA PHE A 37 -1.09 1.27 17.66
C PHE A 37 -2.40 0.79 17.02
N ILE A 38 -2.39 0.49 15.72
CA ILE A 38 -3.51 -0.16 15.02
C ILE A 38 -3.85 -1.50 15.71
N GLY A 39 -2.84 -2.33 15.99
CA GLY A 39 -3.01 -3.60 16.70
C GLY A 39 -3.51 -3.42 18.15
N ALA A 40 -3.06 -2.37 18.85
CA ALA A 40 -3.57 -2.04 20.17
C ALA A 40 -5.05 -1.65 20.15
N VAL A 41 -5.49 -0.87 19.17
CA VAL A 41 -6.90 -0.50 18.97
C VAL A 41 -7.76 -1.70 18.56
N LEU A 42 -7.27 -2.57 17.68
CA LEU A 42 -7.97 -3.80 17.28
C LEU A 42 -8.15 -4.80 18.44
N ASN A 43 -7.26 -4.79 19.44
CA ASN A 43 -7.37 -5.63 20.64
C ASN A 43 -8.32 -5.06 21.71
N LEU A 44 -8.91 -3.88 21.51
CA LEU A 44 -9.93 -3.36 22.43
C LEU A 44 -11.21 -4.18 22.35
N LYS A 45 -11.92 -4.29 23.48
CA LYS A 45 -13.22 -4.99 23.52
C LYS A 45 -14.20 -4.31 22.54
N PRO A 46 -15.02 -5.07 21.77
CA PRO A 46 -15.98 -4.50 20.82
C PRO A 46 -16.89 -3.44 21.43
N ASP A 47 -17.38 -3.67 22.66
CA ASP A 47 -18.21 -2.71 23.43
C ASP A 47 -17.53 -1.35 23.72
N THR A 48 -16.20 -1.28 23.62
CA THR A 48 -15.37 -0.09 23.87
C THR A 48 -14.84 0.52 22.59
N ALA A 49 -14.47 -0.29 21.60
CA ALA A 49 -14.05 0.19 20.29
C ALA A 49 -15.24 0.75 19.48
N CYS A 50 -16.32 -0.02 19.35
CA CYS A 50 -17.48 0.37 18.56
C CYS A 50 -18.20 1.59 19.17
N ASN A 51 -18.17 2.69 18.40
CA ASN A 51 -18.81 3.98 18.63
C ASN A 51 -18.10 4.94 19.60
N TYR A 52 -16.89 4.64 20.10
CA TYR A 52 -16.16 5.55 20.99
C TYR A 52 -14.73 5.90 20.58
N ILE A 53 -14.06 5.11 19.71
CA ILE A 53 -12.70 5.42 19.25
C ILE A 53 -12.63 5.26 17.73
N ASN A 54 -12.37 6.36 17.03
CA ASN A 54 -12.13 6.39 15.60
C ASN A 54 -10.63 6.64 15.38
N LEU A 55 -9.88 5.60 14.99
CA LEU A 55 -8.50 5.73 14.55
C LEU A 55 -8.48 6.02 13.04
N MET A 56 -7.95 7.17 12.66
CA MET A 56 -7.74 7.58 11.27
C MET A 56 -6.23 7.61 11.01
N VAL A 57 -5.75 6.83 10.04
CA VAL A 57 -4.33 6.82 9.64
C VAL A 57 -4.20 7.61 8.34
N GLY A 58 -3.44 8.71 8.36
CA GLY A 58 -3.36 9.66 7.24
C GLY A 58 -1.94 10.13 6.95
N SER A 59 -1.61 10.25 5.66
CA SER A 59 -0.36 10.84 5.19
C SER A 59 -0.31 12.35 5.49
N LYS A 60 0.89 12.88 5.78
CA LYS A 60 1.16 14.34 5.81
C LYS A 60 1.88 14.84 4.57
N GLN A 61 2.59 13.96 3.86
CA GLN A 61 3.42 14.35 2.73
C GLN A 61 2.55 14.58 1.48
N PRO A 62 2.90 15.53 0.59
CA PRO A 62 2.20 15.73 -0.68
C PRO A 62 2.16 14.43 -1.50
N GLN A 63 0.94 14.03 -1.87
CA GLN A 63 0.64 12.77 -2.54
C GLN A 63 -0.45 13.01 -3.60
N SER A 64 -0.48 12.20 -4.66
CA SER A 64 -1.57 12.23 -5.65
C SER A 64 -2.92 11.88 -5.01
N VAL A 65 -3.97 12.57 -5.43
CA VAL A 65 -5.34 12.21 -5.07
C VAL A 65 -5.91 11.33 -6.18
N PHE A 66 -6.44 10.16 -5.81
CA PHE A 66 -6.90 9.13 -6.76
C PHE A 66 -8.42 9.04 -6.92
N LEU A 67 -9.17 9.53 -5.93
CA LEU A 67 -10.63 9.52 -5.90
C LEU A 67 -11.14 10.95 -5.78
N THR A 68 -12.26 11.25 -6.43
CA THR A 68 -13.06 12.44 -6.12
C THR A 68 -13.64 12.36 -4.70
N ALA A 69 -14.16 13.48 -4.17
CA ALA A 69 -14.78 13.50 -2.84
C ALA A 69 -15.98 12.53 -2.74
N GLU A 70 -16.78 12.41 -3.81
CA GLU A 70 -17.96 11.54 -3.88
C GLU A 70 -17.57 10.05 -3.94
N GLU A 71 -16.52 9.72 -4.70
CA GLU A 71 -15.96 8.36 -4.73
C GLU A 71 -15.29 7.97 -3.41
N ALA A 72 -14.63 8.92 -2.74
CA ALA A 72 -14.00 8.71 -1.45
C ALA A 72 -15.05 8.48 -0.35
N ASP A 73 -16.13 9.26 -0.31
CA ASP A 73 -17.28 9.02 0.59
C ASP A 73 -17.90 7.64 0.33
N SER A 74 -18.18 7.31 -0.94
CA SER A 74 -18.70 6.00 -1.35
C SER A 74 -17.78 4.84 -0.93
N HIS A 75 -16.45 5.00 -1.06
CA HIS A 75 -15.46 4.01 -0.66
C HIS A 75 -15.41 3.84 0.87
N CYS A 76 -15.44 4.94 1.62
CA CYS A 76 -15.48 4.94 3.09
C CYS A 76 -16.75 4.27 3.63
N GLN A 77 -17.92 4.55 3.03
CA GLN A 77 -19.19 3.91 3.41
C GLN A 77 -19.20 2.40 3.13
N ALA A 78 -18.57 1.97 2.03
CA ALA A 78 -18.43 0.55 1.69
C ALA A 78 -17.36 -0.18 2.52
N GLY A 79 -16.43 0.55 3.16
CA GLY A 79 -15.27 0.02 3.89
C GLY A 79 -14.14 -0.52 2.99
N ALA A 80 -14.49 -1.03 1.79
CA ALA A 80 -13.58 -1.32 0.69
C ALA A 80 -14.35 -1.27 -0.65
N SER A 81 -13.68 -0.91 -1.75
CA SER A 81 -14.29 -0.95 -3.09
C SER A 81 -13.26 -1.24 -4.19
N VAL A 82 -13.73 -1.71 -5.34
CA VAL A 82 -12.90 -2.02 -6.52
C VAL A 82 -12.67 -0.74 -7.33
N TRP A 83 -11.40 -0.35 -7.48
CA TRP A 83 -10.99 0.84 -8.21
C TRP A 83 -10.90 0.56 -9.72
N LYS A 84 -12.03 0.73 -10.42
CA LYS A 84 -12.19 0.36 -11.84
C LYS A 84 -11.12 0.95 -12.77
N PHE A 85 -10.64 2.17 -12.50
CA PHE A 85 -9.66 2.86 -13.34
C PHE A 85 -8.25 2.22 -13.33
N VAL A 86 -7.89 1.45 -12.29
CA VAL A 86 -6.64 0.66 -12.25
C VAL A 86 -6.84 -0.82 -12.60
N SER A 87 -8.08 -1.31 -12.52
CA SER A 87 -8.44 -2.69 -12.87
C SER A 87 -8.37 -2.95 -14.38
N THR A 88 -8.18 -4.22 -14.77
CA THR A 88 -8.58 -4.74 -16.08
C THR A 88 -10.04 -5.15 -16.03
N ASP A 89 -10.74 -5.14 -17.17
CA ASP A 89 -12.12 -5.65 -17.33
C ASP A 89 -13.12 -5.12 -16.29
N ASN A 90 -12.96 -3.86 -15.88
CA ASN A 90 -13.72 -3.18 -14.81
C ASN A 90 -13.68 -3.91 -13.44
N GLY A 91 -12.70 -4.79 -13.22
CA GLY A 91 -12.56 -5.61 -12.02
C GLY A 91 -13.42 -6.87 -12.03
N LEU A 92 -13.96 -7.28 -13.18
CA LEU A 92 -14.74 -8.51 -13.35
C LEU A 92 -13.82 -9.71 -13.67
N ASN A 93 -14.16 -10.87 -13.11
CA ASN A 93 -13.39 -12.11 -13.20
C ASN A 93 -11.85 -11.92 -13.05
N PRO A 94 -11.37 -11.13 -12.07
CA PRO A 94 -9.95 -10.84 -11.97
C PRO A 94 -9.22 -12.04 -11.39
N ASP A 95 -8.27 -12.59 -12.13
CA ASP A 95 -7.39 -13.58 -11.53
C ASP A 95 -6.42 -12.93 -10.51
N VAL A 96 -5.91 -11.71 -10.75
CA VAL A 96 -5.27 -10.86 -9.71
C VAL A 96 -6.27 -9.93 -9.08
N VAL A 97 -6.46 -10.10 -7.77
CA VAL A 97 -6.88 -9.01 -6.89
C VAL A 97 -5.64 -8.41 -6.22
N LEU A 98 -5.38 -7.14 -6.49
CA LEU A 98 -4.41 -6.32 -5.75
C LEU A 98 -5.16 -5.57 -4.64
N VAL A 99 -4.66 -5.62 -3.42
CA VAL A 99 -5.27 -4.96 -2.24
C VAL A 99 -4.21 -4.14 -1.52
N SER A 100 -4.56 -2.93 -1.13
CA SER A 100 -3.74 -2.04 -0.29
C SER A 100 -4.60 -1.38 0.78
N ILE A 101 -3.98 -1.10 1.93
CA ILE A 101 -4.56 -0.30 3.01
C ILE A 101 -3.49 0.70 3.45
N GLY A 102 -3.89 1.95 3.69
CA GLY A 102 -2.98 3.06 3.94
C GLY A 102 -2.49 3.73 2.64
N ALA A 103 -2.20 5.04 2.74
CA ALA A 103 -1.95 5.88 1.58
C ALA A 103 -0.69 5.42 0.82
N GLU A 104 0.45 5.27 1.51
CA GLU A 104 1.73 4.99 0.89
C GLU A 104 1.80 3.63 0.19
N ILE A 105 1.16 2.60 0.77
CA ILE A 105 1.08 1.26 0.17
C ILE A 105 0.18 1.30 -1.07
N THR A 106 -0.89 2.08 -1.05
CA THR A 106 -1.81 2.23 -2.20
C THR A 106 -1.10 2.81 -3.42
N PHE A 107 -0.18 3.77 -3.25
CA PHE A 107 0.70 4.21 -4.35
C PHE A 107 1.49 3.04 -4.97
N LYS A 108 2.10 2.19 -4.13
CA LYS A 108 2.96 1.10 -4.60
C LYS A 108 2.18 -0.03 -5.26
N VAL A 109 0.95 -0.27 -4.81
CA VAL A 109 0.04 -1.20 -5.48
C VAL A 109 -0.43 -0.67 -6.84
N ILE A 110 -0.69 0.63 -6.97
CA ILE A 110 -1.04 1.25 -8.27
C ILE A 110 0.14 1.27 -9.24
N GLU A 111 1.34 1.61 -8.77
CA GLU A 111 2.58 1.50 -9.55
C GLU A 111 2.82 0.04 -10.02
N ALA A 112 2.66 -0.93 -9.12
CA ALA A 112 2.77 -2.35 -9.45
C ALA A 112 1.73 -2.76 -10.50
N ALA A 113 0.45 -2.41 -10.33
CA ALA A 113 -0.61 -2.71 -11.31
C ALA A 113 -0.26 -2.19 -12.72
N ALA A 114 0.28 -0.98 -12.80
CA ALA A 114 0.73 -0.37 -14.05
C ALA A 114 1.94 -1.08 -14.68
N MET A 115 2.91 -1.50 -13.86
CA MET A 115 4.08 -2.26 -14.32
C MET A 115 3.72 -3.68 -14.75
N LEU A 116 2.87 -4.39 -14.00
CA LEU A 116 2.35 -5.71 -14.35
C LEU A 116 1.60 -5.70 -15.67
N ARG A 117 0.69 -4.72 -15.87
CA ARG A 117 -0.04 -4.57 -17.15
C ARG A 117 0.90 -4.42 -18.36
N LYS A 118 2.10 -3.84 -18.17
CA LYS A 118 3.10 -3.67 -19.23
C LYS A 118 4.00 -4.90 -19.43
N GLN A 119 4.49 -5.50 -18.35
CA GLN A 119 5.52 -6.54 -18.39
C GLN A 119 4.97 -7.97 -18.38
N THR A 120 3.78 -8.17 -17.80
CA THR A 120 3.18 -9.48 -17.56
C THR A 120 1.66 -9.44 -17.81
N PRO A 121 1.22 -9.23 -19.07
CA PRO A 121 -0.20 -9.06 -19.40
C PRO A 121 -1.08 -10.29 -19.12
N ASN A 122 -0.50 -11.44 -18.76
CA ASN A 122 -1.22 -12.67 -18.44
C ASN A 122 -1.30 -12.95 -16.91
N LEU A 123 -0.94 -11.99 -16.05
CA LEU A 123 -0.66 -12.24 -14.63
C LEU A 123 -1.85 -12.13 -13.69
N HIS A 124 -1.96 -13.14 -12.82
CA HIS A 124 -3.26 -13.70 -12.48
C HIS A 124 -3.35 -14.37 -11.05
N ARG A 125 -2.63 -13.93 -9.98
CA ARG A 125 -3.07 -13.81 -8.53
C ARG A 125 -1.95 -13.43 -7.54
N ILE A 126 -2.24 -12.62 -6.49
CA ILE A 126 -1.26 -12.11 -5.48
C ILE A 126 -1.90 -11.87 -4.09
N SER A 127 -1.08 -11.94 -3.02
CA SER A 127 -1.26 -11.23 -1.74
C SER A 127 0.06 -10.56 -1.35
N ILE A 128 0.04 -9.42 -0.64
CA ILE A 128 1.23 -8.63 -0.30
C ILE A 128 1.41 -8.63 1.23
N GLU A 129 2.64 -8.80 1.69
CA GLU A 129 2.99 -8.71 3.12
C GLU A 129 2.98 -7.25 3.61
N ALA A 130 2.74 -7.03 4.90
CA ALA A 130 2.78 -5.71 5.53
C ALA A 130 4.13 -5.49 6.25
N TYR A 131 4.30 -4.29 6.85
CA TYR A 131 5.47 -3.85 7.61
C TYR A 131 6.19 -4.98 8.39
N ALA A 132 7.50 -5.11 8.15
CA ALA A 132 8.34 -6.22 8.61
C ALA A 132 9.40 -5.78 9.65
N GLU A 133 9.17 -4.66 10.33
CA GLU A 133 10.02 -4.09 11.40
C GLU A 133 11.46 -3.70 10.98
N GLU A 134 11.72 -3.50 9.68
CA GLU A 134 13.01 -2.97 9.21
C GLU A 134 12.98 -1.43 9.08
N GLY A 135 14.04 -0.71 9.48
CA GLY A 135 14.05 0.74 9.28
C GLY A 135 15.27 1.50 9.79
N SER A 136 15.47 2.72 9.26
CA SER A 136 16.54 3.65 9.65
C SER A 136 16.20 5.08 9.15
N THR A 137 17.15 6.02 9.24
CA THR A 137 17.04 7.39 8.71
C THR A 137 17.38 7.42 7.22
N ILE A 138 16.46 6.90 6.41
CA ILE A 138 16.62 6.63 4.97
C ILE A 138 15.45 7.21 4.16
N THR A 139 15.57 7.24 2.84
CA THR A 139 14.46 7.68 1.97
C THR A 139 13.22 6.80 2.15
N SER A 140 12.04 7.40 2.01
CA SER A 140 10.73 6.73 2.14
C SER A 140 10.59 5.51 1.20
N PHE A 141 11.35 5.46 0.10
CA PHE A 141 11.39 4.32 -0.82
C PHE A 141 12.33 3.19 -0.37
N ASP A 142 13.51 3.52 0.16
CA ASP A 142 14.42 2.50 0.72
C ASP A 142 13.77 1.81 1.93
N MET A 143 13.00 2.58 2.71
CA MET A 143 12.14 2.07 3.78
C MET A 143 11.15 1.00 3.27
N MET A 144 10.51 1.22 2.12
CA MET A 144 9.60 0.26 1.49
C MET A 144 10.32 -0.95 0.88
N LEU A 145 11.53 -0.77 0.36
CA LEU A 145 12.34 -1.88 -0.18
C LEU A 145 12.73 -2.86 0.92
N ARG A 146 13.25 -2.36 2.04
CA ARG A 146 13.65 -3.16 3.21
C ARG A 146 12.46 -3.96 3.77
N ASN A 147 11.33 -3.31 3.97
CA ASN A 147 10.10 -3.95 4.46
C ASN A 147 9.37 -4.82 3.42
N ARG A 148 9.92 -5.02 2.22
CA ARG A 148 9.30 -5.83 1.15
C ARG A 148 7.90 -5.37 0.71
N VAL A 149 7.57 -4.08 0.92
CA VAL A 149 6.28 -3.46 0.53
C VAL A 149 6.38 -2.56 -0.71
N SER A 150 7.55 -2.48 -1.35
CA SER A 150 7.70 -1.71 -2.60
C SER A 150 6.98 -2.38 -3.77
N GLN A 151 6.69 -1.61 -4.83
CA GLN A 151 6.01 -2.10 -6.03
C GLN A 151 6.72 -3.29 -6.68
N TYR A 152 8.05 -3.37 -6.59
CA TYR A 152 8.82 -4.50 -7.09
C TYR A 152 8.54 -5.80 -6.33
N HIS A 153 8.35 -5.73 -5.00
CA HIS A 153 7.98 -6.91 -4.19
C HIS A 153 6.53 -7.32 -4.44
N VAL A 154 5.63 -6.35 -4.60
CA VAL A 154 4.25 -6.60 -5.06
C VAL A 154 4.27 -7.39 -6.37
N MET A 155 5.10 -6.97 -7.34
CA MET A 155 5.28 -7.60 -8.65
C MET A 155 6.01 -8.96 -8.62
N GLU A 156 6.79 -9.24 -7.58
CA GLU A 156 7.43 -10.54 -7.39
C GLU A 156 6.45 -11.57 -6.82
N THR A 157 5.69 -11.19 -5.79
CA THR A 157 4.67 -12.07 -5.18
C THR A 157 3.51 -12.33 -6.15
N ALA A 158 3.05 -11.30 -6.87
CA ALA A 158 3.40 -11.19 -8.27
C ALA A 158 3.43 -12.46 -9.13
N ILE A 159 4.49 -12.52 -9.93
CA ILE A 159 4.82 -13.59 -10.86
C ILE A 159 4.67 -14.94 -10.15
N LYS A 160 5.27 -15.08 -8.95
CA LYS A 160 5.34 -16.32 -8.19
C LYS A 160 3.97 -16.93 -7.89
N GLY A 161 2.98 -16.11 -7.52
CA GLY A 161 1.63 -16.55 -7.18
C GLY A 161 0.88 -17.25 -8.31
N ARG A 162 1.28 -17.04 -9.58
CA ARG A 162 0.57 -17.59 -10.75
C ARG A 162 1.33 -18.62 -11.58
N VAL A 163 2.64 -18.79 -11.34
CA VAL A 163 3.51 -19.74 -12.05
C VAL A 163 2.90 -21.14 -12.15
N GLN A 164 2.27 -21.64 -11.08
CA GLN A 164 1.69 -22.99 -11.05
C GLN A 164 0.43 -23.20 -11.92
N GLN A 165 -0.16 -22.13 -12.46
CA GLN A 165 -1.43 -22.19 -13.17
C GLN A 165 -1.41 -21.50 -14.56
N ASN A 166 -0.34 -20.77 -14.91
CA ASN A 166 -0.20 -20.13 -16.21
C ASN A 166 1.15 -20.51 -16.83
N GLU A 167 1.10 -21.42 -17.81
CA GLU A 167 2.28 -21.95 -18.51
C GLU A 167 3.15 -20.85 -19.14
N LYS A 168 2.57 -19.76 -19.66
CA LYS A 168 3.34 -18.64 -20.23
C LYS A 168 4.17 -17.94 -19.17
N ILE A 169 3.59 -17.68 -18.00
CA ILE A 169 4.30 -17.07 -16.88
C ILE A 169 5.32 -18.04 -16.28
N GLN A 170 5.05 -19.34 -16.31
CA GLN A 170 6.01 -20.36 -15.89
C GLN A 170 7.26 -20.38 -16.77
N LEU A 171 7.09 -20.25 -18.09
CA LEU A 171 8.19 -20.15 -19.06
C LEU A 171 9.00 -18.86 -18.85
N ASP A 172 8.32 -17.72 -18.76
CA ASP A 172 8.96 -16.39 -18.66
C ASP A 172 9.43 -16.05 -17.24
N MET A 173 9.09 -16.85 -16.22
CA MET A 173 9.27 -16.56 -14.78
C MET A 173 10.67 -16.08 -14.46
N HIS A 174 11.70 -16.79 -14.95
CA HIS A 174 13.08 -16.50 -14.61
C HIS A 174 13.52 -15.14 -15.16
N GLU A 175 13.13 -14.80 -16.40
CA GLU A 175 13.43 -13.51 -17.02
C GLU A 175 12.73 -12.38 -16.28
N LEU A 176 11.43 -12.54 -16.00
CA LEU A 176 10.61 -11.55 -15.30
C LEU A 176 11.12 -11.26 -13.88
N LEU A 177 11.47 -12.29 -13.11
CA LEU A 177 12.05 -12.13 -11.77
C LEU A 177 13.46 -11.54 -11.82
N SER A 178 14.29 -11.95 -12.78
CA SER A 178 15.65 -11.40 -12.95
C SER A 178 15.60 -9.91 -13.32
N GLY A 179 14.71 -9.51 -14.22
CA GLY A 179 14.50 -8.11 -14.59
C GLY A 179 14.00 -7.26 -13.42
N ASN A 180 13.09 -7.79 -12.61
CA ASN A 180 12.60 -7.15 -11.40
C ASN A 180 13.73 -6.95 -10.35
N GLN A 181 14.54 -7.99 -10.10
CA GLN A 181 15.68 -7.93 -9.18
C GLN A 181 16.81 -7.00 -9.68
N TYR A 182 17.01 -6.90 -10.99
CA TYR A 182 17.94 -5.94 -11.60
C TYR A 182 17.51 -4.50 -11.34
N GLU A 183 16.23 -4.17 -11.54
CA GLU A 183 15.70 -2.82 -11.27
C GLU A 183 15.72 -2.48 -9.76
N VAL A 184 15.50 -3.46 -8.87
CA VAL A 184 15.71 -3.29 -7.42
C VAL A 184 17.17 -2.96 -7.09
N SER A 185 18.12 -3.77 -7.58
CA SER A 185 19.56 -3.58 -7.34
C SER A 185 20.04 -2.20 -7.80
N LYS A 186 19.63 -1.80 -9.00
CA LYS A 186 19.93 -0.50 -9.62
C LYS A 186 19.31 0.68 -8.86
N MET A 187 18.11 0.51 -8.30
CA MET A 187 17.48 1.53 -7.45
C MET A 187 18.22 1.66 -6.10
N GLN A 188 18.62 0.55 -5.49
CA GLN A 188 19.41 0.54 -4.25
C GLN A 188 20.77 1.22 -4.46
N GLU A 189 21.50 0.88 -5.52
CA GLU A 189 22.76 1.54 -5.91
C GLU A 189 22.55 3.05 -6.07
N TYR A 190 21.53 3.47 -6.83
CA TYR A 190 21.25 4.89 -7.04
C TYR A 190 20.94 5.64 -5.73
N ILE A 191 20.15 5.04 -4.83
CA ILE A 191 19.83 5.61 -3.52
C ILE A 191 21.11 5.75 -2.67
N MET A 192 21.97 4.73 -2.65
CA MET A 192 23.24 4.76 -1.91
C MET A 192 24.20 5.82 -2.46
N THR A 193 24.29 6.00 -3.78
CA THR A 193 25.17 7.01 -4.39
C THR A 193 24.64 8.43 -4.28
N ASN A 194 23.33 8.64 -4.38
CA ASN A 194 22.74 9.98 -4.54
C ASN A 194 21.96 10.49 -3.31
N ALA A 195 21.77 9.66 -2.27
CA ALA A 195 20.88 9.90 -1.14
C ALA A 195 19.45 10.33 -1.54
N ARG A 196 19.01 9.92 -2.75
CA ARG A 196 17.77 10.34 -3.40
C ARG A 196 17.17 9.18 -4.18
N ILE A 197 15.86 9.19 -4.31
CA ILE A 197 15.11 8.21 -5.11
C ILE A 197 15.30 8.56 -6.59
N LEU A 198 15.61 7.55 -7.42
CA LEU A 198 15.58 7.70 -8.87
C LEU A 198 14.12 8.00 -9.26
N LYS A 199 13.82 9.22 -9.71
CA LYS A 199 12.44 9.57 -10.13
C LYS A 199 11.96 8.49 -11.09
N ALA A 200 10.86 7.81 -10.73
CA ALA A 200 10.31 6.71 -11.51
C ALA A 200 10.25 7.13 -12.99
N PRO A 201 10.69 6.29 -13.92
CA PRO A 201 10.84 6.67 -15.32
C PRO A 201 9.54 7.32 -15.80
N THR A 202 9.64 8.43 -16.54
CA THR A 202 8.59 9.42 -16.84
C THR A 202 7.26 8.83 -17.34
N ILE A 203 7.29 7.57 -17.77
CA ILE A 203 6.16 6.64 -17.93
C ILE A 203 5.17 6.63 -16.75
N CYS A 204 5.60 6.68 -15.48
CA CYS A 204 4.69 6.61 -14.34
C CYS A 204 3.81 7.89 -14.26
N LEU A 205 4.44 9.06 -14.40
CA LEU A 205 3.76 10.34 -14.55
C LEU A 205 2.90 10.41 -15.83
N ARG A 206 3.33 9.81 -16.95
CA ARG A 206 2.52 9.73 -18.18
C ARG A 206 1.33 8.78 -18.11
N LEU A 207 1.34 7.81 -17.20
CA LEU A 207 0.18 6.96 -16.90
C LEU A 207 -0.78 7.69 -15.97
N MET A 208 -0.30 8.35 -14.91
CA MET A 208 -1.14 9.19 -14.06
C MET A 208 -1.76 10.38 -14.81
N ALA A 209 -1.03 11.01 -15.74
CA ALA A 209 -1.53 12.11 -16.58
C ALA A 209 -2.45 11.65 -17.73
N LYS A 210 -2.77 10.35 -17.83
CA LYS A 210 -3.82 9.80 -18.70
C LYS A 210 -5.06 9.34 -17.92
N VAL A 211 -5.11 9.64 -16.62
CA VAL A 211 -6.21 9.33 -15.68
C VAL A 211 -6.90 10.65 -15.21
N GLN A 212 -6.69 11.74 -15.95
CA GLN A 212 -7.48 12.97 -15.92
C GLN A 212 -8.16 13.16 -17.29
#